data_AF-A0A7V9HMX7-F1
#
_entry.id   AF-A0A7V9HMX7-F1
#
_cell.length_a   1.000
_cell.length_b   1.000
_cell.length_c   1.000
_cell.angle_alpha   90.00
_cell.angle_beta   90.00
_cell.angle_gamma   90.00
#
_symmetry.space_group_name_H-M   'P 1'
#
loop_
_entity.id
_entity.type
_entity.pdbx_description
1 polymer ?
#
loop_
_entity_poly.entity_id
_entity_poly.type
_entity_poly.pdbx_seq_one_letter_code
_entity_poly.pdbx_strand_id
1 'polypeptide(L)'
;LYFDPATRRAVEVQIAAKLGDDLGIEVEPEAILIDIPKPERWRTDVWVAFDRPPVGFQALMPWRDVVGLTTDDFKRYEEHRRLIRIVTAAPYRDAVAARWESLLLPLLGGAF
;
A
#
# COMPACT_ATOMS: atom_id res chain seq x y z
N LEU A 1 4.22 -13.34 4.69
CA LEU A 1 3.13 -12.72 3.91
C LEU A 1 3.57 -12.28 2.51
N TYR A 2 4.47 -11.30 2.32
CA TYR A 2 4.91 -10.94 0.95
C TYR A 2 5.62 -12.10 0.23
N PHE A 3 6.62 -12.72 0.88
CA PHE A 3 7.37 -13.87 0.34
C PHE A 3 6.66 -15.22 0.53
N ASP A 4 5.45 -15.21 1.08
CA ASP A 4 4.70 -16.43 1.39
C ASP A 4 3.24 -16.27 0.93
N PRO A 5 2.97 -16.57 -0.36
CA PRO A 5 1.64 -16.44 -0.94
C PRO A 5 0.60 -17.36 -0.29
N ALA A 6 1.00 -18.53 0.21
CA ALA A 6 0.10 -19.48 0.85
C ALA A 6 -0.42 -18.92 2.18
N THR A 7 0.48 -18.40 3.01
CA THR A 7 0.09 -17.72 4.25
C THR A 7 -0.76 -16.48 3.96
N ARG A 8 -0.43 -15.69 2.93
CA ARG A 8 -1.29 -14.55 2.54
C ARG A 8 -2.70 -14.99 2.16
N ARG A 9 -2.82 -16.03 1.34
CA ARG A 9 -4.12 -16.56 0.92
C ARG A 9 -4.94 -17.08 2.12
N ALA A 10 -4.29 -17.76 3.06
CA ALA A 10 -4.96 -18.22 4.29
C ALA A 10 -5.56 -17.05 5.08
N VAL A 11 -4.83 -15.93 5.17
CA VAL A 11 -5.30 -14.71 5.83
C VAL A 11 -6.48 -14.09 5.07
N GLU A 12 -6.41 -13.99 3.74
CA GLU A 12 -7.51 -13.46 2.90
C GLU A 12 -8.81 -14.25 3.10
N VAL A 13 -8.73 -15.59 3.12
CA VAL A 13 -9.88 -16.47 3.37
C VAL A 13 -10.47 -16.24 4.76
N GLN A 14 -9.62 -16.09 5.79
CA GLN A 14 -10.08 -15.83 7.16
C GLN A 14 -10.78 -14.48 7.28
N ILE A 15 -10.30 -13.43 6.60
CA ILE A 15 -10.96 -12.13 6.57
C ILE A 15 -12.33 -12.24 5.88
N ALA A 16 -12.40 -12.93 4.74
CA ALA A 16 -13.66 -13.13 4.01
C ALA A 16 -14.70 -13.87 4.87
N ALA A 17 -14.30 -14.96 5.52
CA ALA A 17 -15.16 -15.73 6.42
C ALA A 17 -15.68 -14.86 7.58
N LYS A 18 -14.77 -14.14 8.26
CA LYS A 18 -15.16 -13.24 9.37
C LYS A 18 -16.10 -12.13 8.90
N LEU A 19 -15.85 -11.54 7.73
CA LEU A 19 -16.74 -10.53 7.17
C LEU A 19 -18.12 -11.11 6.88
N GLY A 20 -18.19 -12.35 6.40
CA GLY A 20 -19.44 -13.07 6.20
C GLY A 20 -20.20 -13.28 7.52
N ASP A 21 -19.51 -13.72 8.57
CA ASP A 21 -20.09 -13.87 9.91
C ASP A 21 -20.64 -12.54 10.44
N ASP A 22 -19.87 -11.45 10.31
CA ASP A 22 -20.25 -10.11 10.79
C ASP A 22 -21.44 -9.52 10.01
N LEU A 23 -21.64 -9.92 8.75
CA LEU A 23 -22.72 -9.44 7.87
C LEU A 23 -23.91 -10.40 7.79
N GLY A 24 -23.76 -11.64 8.27
CA GLY A 24 -24.77 -12.70 8.13
C GLY A 24 -25.00 -13.14 6.68
N ILE A 25 -23.99 -13.03 5.82
CA ILE A 25 -24.05 -13.42 4.41
C ILE A 25 -22.82 -14.23 4.02
N GLU A 26 -22.93 -15.02 2.95
CA GLU A 26 -21.76 -15.67 2.37
C GLU A 26 -20.92 -14.65 1.59
N VAL A 27 -19.62 -14.62 1.88
CA VAL A 27 -18.64 -13.77 1.19
C VAL A 27 -17.61 -14.69 0.55
N GLU A 28 -17.53 -14.62 -0.78
CA GLU A 28 -16.59 -15.42 -1.56
C GLU A 28 -15.13 -15.14 -1.14
N PRO A 29 -14.26 -16.16 -1.06
CA PRO A 29 -12.86 -16.00 -0.70
C PRO A 29 -12.07 -15.03 -1.60
N GLU A 30 -12.47 -14.85 -2.86
CA GLU A 30 -11.85 -13.93 -3.82
C GLU A 30 -12.31 -12.47 -3.63
N ALA A 31 -13.34 -12.23 -2.83
CA ALA A 31 -13.87 -10.90 -2.58
C ALA A 31 -12.99 -10.06 -1.67
N ILE A 32 -11.96 -10.65 -1.05
CA ILE A 32 -10.97 -10.00 -0.21
C ILE A 32 -9.57 -10.41 -0.65
N LEU A 33 -8.70 -9.43 -0.88
CA LEU A 33 -7.28 -9.63 -1.19
C LEU A 33 -6.42 -8.71 -0.32
N ILE A 34 -5.18 -9.12 -0.05
CA ILE A 34 -4.20 -8.27 0.63
C ILE A 34 -3.14 -7.81 -0.38
N ASP A 35 -3.12 -6.52 -0.65
CA ASP A 35 -2.08 -5.88 -1.43
C ASP A 35 -0.92 -5.49 -0.51
N ILE A 36 0.20 -6.20 -0.64
CA ILE A 36 1.44 -5.94 0.10
C ILE A 36 2.42 -5.30 -0.89
N PRO A 37 2.76 -4.02 -0.72
CA PRO A 37 3.69 -3.36 -1.63
C PRO A 37 5.05 -4.06 -1.58
N LYS A 38 5.65 -4.25 -2.76
CA LYS A 38 6.99 -4.84 -2.84
C LYS A 38 7.98 -4.02 -2.00
N PRO A 39 8.92 -4.66 -1.30
CA PRO A 39 9.89 -3.93 -0.47
C PRO A 39 10.94 -3.15 -1.27
N GLU A 40 10.85 -3.14 -2.61
CA GLU A 40 11.77 -2.46 -3.51
C GLU A 40 11.92 -0.98 -3.12
N ARG A 41 13.17 -0.52 -2.90
CA ARG A 41 13.48 0.91 -2.84
C ARG A 41 13.37 1.44 -4.25
N TRP A 42 12.40 2.32 -4.52
CA TRP A 42 12.35 2.97 -5.82
C TRP A 42 13.42 4.06 -5.84
N ARG A 43 14.59 3.73 -6.38
CA ARG A 43 15.58 4.75 -6.73
C ARG A 43 15.38 5.12 -8.19
N THR A 44 14.57 6.14 -8.45
CA THR A 44 14.47 6.72 -9.78
C THR A 44 15.52 7.82 -9.91
N ASP A 45 16.63 7.54 -10.61
CA ASP A 45 17.65 8.53 -10.93
C ASP A 45 17.19 9.35 -12.15
N VAL A 46 16.32 10.33 -11.92
CA VAL A 46 15.83 11.25 -12.97
C VAL A 46 16.82 12.41 -13.11
N TRP A 47 17.22 12.68 -14.36
CA TRP A 47 18.04 13.84 -14.73
C TRP A 47 17.23 14.80 -15.61
N VAL A 48 17.42 16.10 -15.39
CA VAL A 48 16.76 17.18 -16.11
C VAL A 48 17.79 17.93 -16.92
N ALA A 49 17.56 18.01 -18.23
CA ALA A 49 18.35 18.84 -19.11
C ALA A 49 17.61 20.18 -19.36
N PHE A 50 18.34 21.29 -19.25
CA PHE A 50 17.85 22.63 -19.58
C PHE A 50 18.55 23.14 -20.84
N ASP A 51 17.77 23.51 -21.86
CA ASP A 51 18.30 24.24 -23.02
C ASP A 51 18.72 25.67 -22.62
N ARG A 52 18.00 26.30 -21.69
CA ARG A 52 18.34 27.58 -21.07
C ARG A 52 18.14 27.50 -19.55
N PRO A 53 19.18 27.20 -18.77
CA PRO A 53 19.03 27.01 -17.33
C PRO A 53 18.68 28.33 -16.63
N PRO A 54 17.78 28.29 -15.63
CA PRO A 54 17.57 29.40 -14.71
C PRO A 54 18.88 29.84 -14.03
N VAL A 55 18.92 31.09 -13.55
CA VAL A 55 20.10 31.59 -12.83
C VAL A 55 20.40 30.71 -11.61
N GLY A 56 21.61 30.16 -11.55
CA GLY A 56 22.07 29.25 -10.50
C GLY A 56 21.90 27.76 -10.80
N PHE A 57 21.29 27.39 -11.93
CA PHE A 57 21.08 26.00 -12.34
C PHE A 57 22.12 25.60 -13.41
N GLN A 58 22.46 24.31 -13.45
CA GLN A 58 23.32 23.72 -14.48
C GLN A 58 22.47 23.16 -15.63
N ALA A 59 23.09 23.00 -16.81
CA ALA A 59 22.41 22.49 -18.00
C ALA A 59 21.92 21.04 -17.86
N LEU A 60 22.52 20.25 -16.96
CA LEU A 60 22.07 18.91 -16.61
C LEU A 60 22.14 18.76 -15.09
N MET A 61 21.02 18.46 -14.44
CA MET A 61 20.95 18.33 -12.99
C MET A 61 20.05 17.15 -12.60
N PRO A 62 20.30 16.48 -11.47
CA PRO A 62 19.36 15.49 -10.97
C PRO A 62 18.07 16.18 -10.53
N TRP A 63 16.93 15.55 -10.78
CA TRP A 63 15.59 16.09 -10.50
C TRP A 63 15.46 16.62 -9.07
N ARG A 64 16.01 15.91 -8.07
CA ARG A 64 16.00 16.33 -6.66
C ARG A 64 16.53 17.75 -6.43
N ASP A 65 17.60 18.13 -7.14
CA ASP A 65 18.25 19.43 -6.99
C ASP A 65 17.45 20.51 -7.74
N VAL A 66 16.68 20.12 -8.77
CA VAL A 66 15.81 21.00 -9.53
C VAL A 66 14.54 21.38 -8.76
N VAL A 67 13.90 20.40 -8.12
CA VAL A 67 12.63 20.64 -7.39
C VAL A 67 12.83 20.96 -5.90
N GLY A 68 14.06 20.93 -5.41
CA GLY A 68 14.38 21.17 -4.00
C GLY A 68 13.78 20.12 -3.05
N LEU A 69 13.38 18.95 -3.55
CA LEU A 69 12.87 17.87 -2.72
C LEU A 69 14.02 17.19 -2.01
N THR A 70 13.94 17.13 -0.68
CA THR A 70 14.94 16.49 0.16
C THR A 70 14.74 14.98 0.23
N THR A 71 15.74 14.27 0.72
CA THR A 71 15.63 12.84 1.06
C THR A 71 14.44 12.57 1.99
N ASP A 72 14.08 13.50 2.87
CA ASP A 72 12.97 13.33 3.80
C ASP A 72 11.61 13.50 3.12
N ASP A 73 11.50 14.34 2.09
CA ASP A 73 10.29 14.42 1.25
C ASP A 73 10.09 13.13 0.46
N PHE A 74 11.19 12.55 -0.06
CA PHE A 74 11.16 11.24 -0.70
C PHE A 74 10.76 10.13 0.27
N LYS A 75 11.30 10.11 1.49
CA LYS A 75 10.89 9.15 2.53
C LYS A 75 9.41 9.26 2.86
N ARG A 76 8.88 10.47 3.07
CA ARG A 76 7.44 10.68 3.33
C ARG A 76 6.57 10.16 2.19
N TYR A 77 7.01 10.37 0.95
CA TYR A 77 6.33 9.82 -0.22
C TYR A 77 6.41 8.28 -0.29
N GLU A 78 7.58 7.69 -0.01
CA GLU A 78 7.76 6.24 0.07
C GLU A 78 6.93 5.60 1.19
N GLU A 79 6.87 6.21 2.37
CA GLU A 79 6.09 5.76 3.52
C GLU A 79 4.59 5.70 3.18
N HIS A 80 4.04 6.74 2.54
CA HIS A 80 2.65 6.75 2.06
C HIS A 80 2.36 5.65 1.04
N ARG A 81 3.35 5.27 0.21
CA ARG A 81 3.19 4.21 -0.80
C ARG A 81 3.30 2.80 -0.23
N ARG A 82 3.91 2.63 0.96
CA ARG A 82 4.21 1.36 1.62
C ARG A 82 3.10 0.82 2.54
N LEU A 83 1.89 1.35 2.47
CA LEU A 83 0.75 0.80 3.21
C LEU A 83 0.33 -0.57 2.64
N ILE A 84 0.13 -1.55 3.54
CA ILE A 84 -0.59 -2.78 3.23
C ILE A 84 -2.07 -2.43 3.09
N ARG A 85 -2.73 -2.91 2.03
CA ARG A 85 -4.12 -2.58 1.74
C ARG A 85 -4.98 -3.84 1.76
N ILE A 86 -6.20 -3.71 2.28
CA ILE A 86 -7.28 -4.68 2.02
C ILE A 86 -7.98 -4.23 0.74
N VAL A 87 -7.95 -5.07 -0.28
CA VAL A 87 -8.69 -4.89 -1.52
C VAL A 87 -9.96 -5.72 -1.39
N THR A 88 -11.10 -5.12 -1.70
CA THR A 88 -12.39 -5.81 -1.58
C THR A 88 -13.29 -5.54 -2.77
N ALA A 89 -14.18 -6.48 -3.07
CA ALA A 89 -15.22 -6.29 -4.06
C ALA A 89 -16.14 -5.11 -3.69
N ALA A 90 -16.61 -4.38 -4.70
CA ALA A 90 -17.35 -3.14 -4.51
C ALA A 90 -18.53 -3.22 -3.50
N PRO A 91 -19.34 -4.30 -3.45
CA PRO A 91 -20.46 -4.40 -2.51
C PRO A 91 -20.04 -4.38 -1.03
N TYR A 92 -18.82 -4.81 -0.72
CA TYR A 92 -18.33 -4.95 0.65
C TYR A 92 -17.48 -3.76 1.12
N ARG A 93 -17.23 -2.79 0.24
CA ARG A 93 -16.31 -1.68 0.48
C ARG A 93 -16.60 -0.94 1.79
N ASP A 94 -17.86 -0.56 2.00
CA ASP A 94 -18.25 0.23 3.17
C ASP A 94 -18.19 -0.60 4.45
N ALA A 95 -18.59 -1.87 4.38
CA ALA A 95 -18.53 -2.80 5.49
C ALA A 95 -17.08 -3.06 5.94
N VAL A 96 -16.17 -3.26 4.99
CA VAL A 96 -14.73 -3.43 5.26
C VAL A 96 -14.13 -2.14 5.81
N ALA A 97 -14.43 -0.99 5.21
CA ALA A 97 -13.91 0.31 5.68
C ALA A 97 -14.35 0.65 7.11
N ALA A 98 -15.57 0.25 7.52
CA ALA A 98 -16.06 0.49 8.86
C ALA A 98 -15.51 -0.48 9.92
N ARG A 99 -15.00 -1.65 9.50
CA ARG A 99 -14.66 -2.77 10.41
C ARG A 99 -13.24 -3.32 10.23
N TRP A 100 -12.39 -2.64 9.47
CA TRP A 100 -11.06 -3.14 9.10
C TRP A 100 -10.20 -3.53 10.32
N GLU A 101 -10.34 -2.84 11.45
CA GLU A 101 -9.63 -3.16 12.69
C GLU A 101 -10.04 -4.53 13.23
N SER A 102 -11.35 -4.79 13.37
CA SER A 102 -11.84 -6.07 13.89
C SER A 102 -11.54 -7.23 12.94
N LEU A 103 -11.47 -6.95 11.64
CA LEU A 103 -11.09 -7.94 10.61
C LEU A 103 -9.60 -8.32 10.70
N LEU A 104 -8.72 -7.38 11.06
CA LEU A 104 -7.26 -7.61 11.10
C LEU A 104 -6.73 -8.03 12.47
N LEU A 105 -7.31 -7.58 13.58
CA LEU A 105 -6.80 -7.80 14.94
C LEU A 105 -6.61 -9.30 15.29
N PRO A 106 -7.54 -10.21 14.97
CA PRO A 106 -7.37 -11.65 15.21
C PRO A 106 -6.14 -12.24 14.52
N LEU A 107 -5.78 -11.68 13.36
CA LEU A 107 -4.70 -12.16 12.51
C LEU A 107 -3.33 -11.67 12.98
N LEU A 108 -3.30 -10.64 13.83
CA LEU A 108 -2.10 -10.12 14.48
C LEU A 108 -1.84 -10.76 15.85
N GLY A 109 -2.64 -11.75 16.25
CA GLY A 109 -2.58 -12.35 17.58
C GLY A 109 -3.23 -11.50 18.67
N GLY A 110 -4.01 -10.47 18.29
CA GLY A 110 -4.84 -9.72 19.21
C GLY A 110 -6.04 -10.55 19.62
N ALA A 111 -6.10 -10.94 20.89
CA ALA A 111 -7.30 -11.53 21.48
C ALA A 111 -8.40 -10.45 21.58
N PHE A 112 -9.64 -10.83 21.31
CA PHE A 112 -10.83 -10.11 21.79
C PHE A 112 -11.12 -10.50 23.23
#